data_AF-A0A256YEM1-F1
#
_entry.id   AF-A0A256YEM1-F1
#
_cell.length_a   1.000
_cell.length_b   1.000
_cell.length_c   1.000
_cell.angle_alpha   90.00
_cell.angle_beta   90.00
_cell.angle_gamma   90.00
#
_symmetry.space_group_name_H-M   'P 1'
#
loop_
_entity.id
_entity.type
_entity.pdbx_description
1 polymer ?
#
loop_
_entity_poly.entity_id
_entity_poly.type
_entity_poly.pdbx_seq_one_letter_code
_entity_poly.pdbx_strand_id
1 'polypeptide(L)' 'MRNDPRSKIIEVLRDYGELNITKIARLAGLNYRVASKYLHELVEQGVVEERRYGRLRLFRLKTR' A
#
# COMPACT_ATOMS: atom_id res chain seq x y z
N MET A 1 -13.84 8.55 -12.16
CA MET A 1 -12.90 7.52 -11.67
C MET A 1 -11.83 8.23 -10.85
N ARG A 2 -11.65 7.91 -9.57
CA ARG A 2 -10.62 8.59 -8.75
C ARG A 2 -9.25 8.15 -9.27
N ASN A 3 -8.56 9.03 -9.97
CA ASN A 3 -7.23 8.74 -10.54
C ASN A 3 -6.10 8.91 -9.50
N ASP A 4 -6.45 8.93 -8.21
CA ASP A 4 -5.54 9.16 -7.10
C ASP A 4 -4.81 7.86 -6.71
N PRO A 5 -3.47 7.83 -6.76
CA PRO A 5 -2.69 6.64 -6.39
C PRO A 5 -2.98 6.09 -4.98
N ARG A 6 -3.33 6.94 -4.00
CA ARG A 6 -3.64 6.48 -2.63
C ARG A 6 -4.91 5.63 -2.62
N SER A 7 -5.95 6.10 -3.30
CA SER A 7 -7.22 5.38 -3.43
C SER A 7 -7.01 3.99 -4.04
N LYS A 8 -6.19 3.87 -5.10
CA LYS A 8 -5.85 2.57 -5.74
C LYS A 8 -5.13 1.61 -4.78
N ILE A 9 -4.19 2.13 -3.99
CA ILE A 9 -3.48 1.33 -2.98
C ILE A 9 -4.45 0.83 -1.90
N ILE A 10 -5.36 1.69 -1.43
CA ILE A 10 -6.35 1.35 -0.41
C ILE A 10 -7.33 0.29 -0.94
N GLU A 11 -7.80 0.39 -2.18
CA GLU A 11 -8.63 -0.62 -2.83
C GLU A 11 -7.91 -1.97 -2.90
N VAL A 12 -6.66 -1.99 -3.36
CA VAL A 12 -5.85 -3.23 -3.38
C VAL A 12 -5.69 -3.84 -1.99
N LEU A 13 -5.38 -3.05 -0.97
CA LEU A 13 -5.23 -3.57 0.39
C LEU A 13 -6.56 -4.00 1.01
N ARG A 14 -7.68 -3.39 0.60
CA ARG A 14 -9.03 -3.81 1.01
C ARG A 14 -9.40 -5.16 0.42
N ASP A 15 -9.14 -5.35 -0.87
CA ASP A 15 -9.58 -6.54 -1.60
C ASP A 15 -8.70 -7.76 -1.32
N TYR A 16 -7.40 -7.55 -1.08
CA TYR A 16 -6.41 -8.62 -0.95
C TYR A 16 -5.82 -8.75 0.45
N GLY A 17 -6.12 -7.83 1.38
CA GLY A 17 -5.58 -7.84 2.74
C GLY A 17 -4.11 -7.40 2.81
N GLU A 18 -3.27 -8.20 3.46
CA GLU A 18 -1.85 -7.89 3.66
C GLU A 18 -1.01 -8.29 2.44
N LEU A 19 -0.22 -7.35 1.91
CA LEU A 19 0.58 -7.56 0.70
C LEU A 19 1.96 -6.91 0.79
N ASN A 20 2.91 -7.44 0.01
CA ASN A 20 4.19 -6.76 -0.19
C ASN A 20 4.07 -5.59 -1.20
N ILE A 21 4.98 -4.63 -1.07
CA ILE A 21 5.00 -3.43 -1.92
C ILE A 21 5.04 -3.72 -3.43
N THR A 22 5.78 -4.74 -3.87
CA THR A 22 5.86 -5.10 -5.30
C THR A 22 4.52 -5.59 -5.82
N LYS A 23 3.80 -6.39 -5.04
CA LYS A 23 2.46 -6.87 -5.40
C LYS A 23 1.45 -5.74 -5.40
N ILE A 24 1.52 -4.83 -4.42
CA ILE A 24 0.67 -3.64 -4.35
C ILE A 24 0.88 -2.75 -5.57
N ALA A 25 2.14 -2.44 -5.91
CA ALA A 25 2.47 -1.63 -7.08
C ALA A 25 1.90 -2.24 -8.37
N ARG A 26 2.08 -3.56 -8.56
CA ARG A 26 1.56 -4.27 -9.74
C ARG A 26 0.03 -4.24 -9.81
N LEU A 27 -0.66 -4.52 -8.71
CA LEU A 27 -2.13 -4.56 -8.66
C LEU A 27 -2.75 -3.16 -8.79
N ALA A 28 -2.12 -2.14 -8.21
CA ALA A 28 -2.58 -0.76 -8.29
C ALA A 28 -2.23 -0.09 -9.64
N GLY A 29 -1.51 -0.77 -10.53
CA GLY A 29 -1.02 -0.20 -11.80
C GLY A 29 -0.04 0.96 -11.60
N LEU A 30 0.76 0.90 -10.53
CA LEU A 30 1.75 1.92 -10.16
C LEU A 30 3.17 1.37 -10.32
N ASN A 31 4.12 2.25 -10.63
CA ASN A 31 5.53 1.87 -10.49
C ASN A 31 5.94 1.81 -9.01
N TYR A 32 7.03 1.11 -8.73
CA TYR A 32 7.52 0.90 -7.36
C TYR A 32 7.79 2.19 -6.59
N ARG A 33 8.40 3.20 -7.24
CA ARG A 33 8.72 4.49 -6.57
C ARG A 33 7.46 5.22 -6.14
N VAL A 34 6.45 5.27 -7.02
CA VAL A 34 5.15 5.88 -6.75
C VAL A 34 4.42 5.13 -5.64
N ALA A 35 4.34 3.80 -5.73
CA ALA A 35 3.72 2.99 -4.68
C ALA A 35 4.43 3.16 -3.32
N SER A 36 5.76 3.18 -3.30
CA SER A 36 6.55 3.38 -2.07
C SER A 36 6.29 4.74 -1.43
N LYS A 37 6.21 5.81 -2.23
CA LYS A 37 5.91 7.15 -1.74
C LYS A 37 4.54 7.17 -1.07
N TYR A 38 3.50 6.72 -1.76
CA TYR A 38 2.13 6.82 -1.24
C TYR A 38 1.84 5.82 -0.10
N LEU A 39 2.45 4.63 -0.12
CA LEU A 39 2.40 3.73 1.04
C LEU A 39 3.03 4.36 2.28
N HIS A 40 4.15 5.08 2.13
CA HIS A 40 4.78 5.77 3.25
C HIS A 40 3.88 6.88 3.80
N GLU A 41 3.32 7.74 2.94
CA GLU A 41 2.38 8.77 3.35
C GLU A 41 1.14 8.18 4.06
N LEU A 42 0.58 7.07 3.54
CA LEU A 42 -0.56 6.39 4.16
C LEU A 42 -0.23 5.77 5.52
N VAL A 43 1.03 5.35 5.72
CA VAL A 43 1.52 4.87 7.01
C VAL A 43 1.66 6.03 8.00
N GLU A 44 2.23 7.15 7.58
CA GLU A 44 2.32 8.37 8.40
C GLU A 44 0.95 8.91 8.82
N GLN A 45 -0.04 8.80 7.93
CA GLN A 45 -1.44 9.16 8.21
C GLN A 45 -2.18 8.13 9.07
N GLY A 46 -1.58 6.97 9.35
CA GLY A 46 -2.20 5.89 10.12
C GLY A 46 -3.33 5.15 9.40
N VAL A 47 -3.44 5.27 8.07
CA VAL A 47 -4.43 4.54 7.24
C VAL A 47 -3.97 3.12 6.96
N VAL A 48 -2.67 2.93 6.77
CA VAL A 48 -2.01 1.65 6.50
C VAL A 48 -1.00 1.39 7.61
N GLU A 49 -0.76 0.13 7.96
CA GLU A 49 0.39 -0.25 8.78
C GLU A 49 1.45 -0.96 7.92
N GLU A 50 2.72 -0.73 8.24
CA GLU A 50 3.86 -1.43 7.65
C GLU A 50 4.45 -2.43 8.67
N ARG A 51 4.66 -3.67 8.23
CA ARG A 51 5.41 -4.69 8.96
C ARG A 51 6.67 -5.07 8.19
N ARG A 52 7.80 -5.11 8.89
CA ARG A 52 9.11 -5.42 8.29
C ARG A 52 9.65 -6.74 8.81
N TYR A 53 10.01 -7.62 7.87
CA TYR A 53 10.69 -8.89 8.13
C TYR A 53 11.99 -8.92 7.32
N GLY A 54 13.07 -8.41 7.93
CA GLY A 54 14.32 -8.16 7.23
C GLY A 54 14.11 -7.17 6.07
N ARG A 55 14.32 -7.62 4.83
CA ARG A 55 14.09 -6.81 3.61
C ARG A 55 12.65 -6.84 3.11
N LEU A 56 11.82 -7.78 3.60
CA LEU A 56 10.41 -7.87 3.22
C LEU A 56 9.61 -6.77 3.94
N ARG A 57 8.81 -6.04 3.16
CA ARG A 57 7.90 -4.99 3.64
C ARG A 57 6.48 -5.40 3.29
N LEU A 58 5.66 -5.65 4.30
CA LEU A 58 4.25 -6.01 4.19
C LEU A 58 3.39 -4.83 4.65
N PHE A 59 2.27 -4.61 3.98
CA PHE A 59 1.34 -3.52 4.24
C PHE A 59 -0.07 -4.06 4.32
N ARG A 60 -0.87 -3.56 5.27
CA ARG A 60 -2.31 -3.83 5.38
C ARG A 60 -3.04 -2.59 5.85
N LEU A 61 -4.35 -2.50 5.58
CA LEU A 61 -5.17 -1.44 6.15
C LEU A 61 -5.16 -1.53 7.67
N LYS A 62 -5.08 -0.37 8.32
CA LYS A 62 -5.24 -0.29 9.78
C LYS A 62 -6.74 -0.42 10.08
N THR A 63 -7.17 -1.63 10.43
CA THR A 63 -8.50 -1.82 11.01
C THR A 63 -8.47 -1.32 12.45
N ARG A 64 -9.51 -0.56 12.81
CA ARG A 64 -9.68 0.02 14.15
C ARG A 64 -9.80 -1.06 15.22
#